data_AF-A0A6M4ITD6-F1
#
_entry.id   AF-A0A6M4ITD6-F1
#
_cell.length_a   1.000
_cell.length_b   1.000
_cell.length_c   1.000
_cell.angle_alpha   90.00
_cell.angle_beta   90.00
_cell.angle_gamma   90.00
#
_symmetry.space_group_name_H-M   'P 1'
#
loop_
_entity.id
_entity.type
_entity.pdbx_description
1 polymer ?
#
loop_
_entity_poly.entity_id
_entity_poly.type
_entity_poly.pdbx_seq_one_letter_code
_entity_poly.pdbx_strand_id
1 'polypeptide(L)'
;MMRRGFRLAMWGASLMVTGLLVVPGVQAQVAPVSQRPDTIRGLAYDSLAFRPMAGALITAEPGGESAASDSLGRFTIYSRMRVMRLVAFHERADRLGLGELTATRPAADGPWDRPIIATPGMNTAWARLCVGQRRPANGMGGILFGSTTAADGTTRVAGVGLVLQWQAVKSLLDSTPKFESMTVRSDSLGNYLFCGVQEFGPAALVASSSQYRTDNVLVDADAASLRRVDLILGATGGPTATATVQGRVVDEKGASVPAATVTFGGFATEILSGPNGRFTINNVPTGSRMVSARKIGYVTVAKQLDVLDKGVTSLEVLLEKGTLVEQVNVRSTRIKSRDATELDERKSSGLGRFVDSTHFAKYDRTRQALDLLPGIRTQVGRSPGDFIIRGRGDCLASLWVNAVREPNTPDNMIARLPKDEIAALEIFNNEMQAPARFQTAGNQCAVVVLWTKQHINAKR
;
A
#
# COMPACT_ATOMS: atom_id res chain seq x y z
N MET A 1 -58.07 -11.26 -67.47
CA MET A 1 -58.54 -10.06 -68.21
C MET A 1 -57.82 -8.87 -67.56
N MET A 2 -57.02 -8.00 -68.19
CA MET A 2 -56.99 -7.47 -69.54
C MET A 2 -55.55 -7.05 -69.91
N ARG A 3 -55.15 -7.46 -71.12
CA ARG A 3 -54.25 -6.86 -72.13
C ARG A 3 -52.98 -6.07 -71.74
N ARG A 4 -51.88 -6.67 -72.19
CA ARG A 4 -50.59 -6.07 -72.63
C ARG A 4 -50.78 -4.93 -73.63
N GLY A 5 -49.93 -3.91 -73.54
CA GLY A 5 -49.61 -2.96 -74.60
C GLY A 5 -48.11 -2.94 -74.86
N PHE A 6 -47.71 -3.50 -76.01
CA PHE A 6 -46.36 -3.47 -76.58
C PHE A 6 -46.19 -2.14 -77.33
N ARG A 7 -45.06 -1.43 -77.18
CA ARG A 7 -44.56 -0.51 -78.21
C ARG A 7 -43.05 -0.60 -78.36
N LEU A 8 -42.66 -0.53 -79.64
CA LEU A 8 -41.39 -0.84 -80.27
C LEU A 8 -40.20 0.02 -79.83
N ALA A 9 -39.04 -0.60 -80.02
CA ALA A 9 -37.70 -0.07 -79.90
C ALA A 9 -37.37 1.08 -80.87
N MET A 10 -36.43 1.93 -80.44
CA MET A 10 -35.58 2.71 -81.33
C MET A 10 -34.15 2.63 -80.79
N TRP A 11 -33.26 2.06 -81.58
CA TRP A 11 -31.83 1.94 -81.30
C TRP A 11 -31.15 3.30 -81.50
N GLY A 12 -30.47 3.78 -80.45
CA GLY A 12 -29.53 4.89 -80.52
C GLY A 12 -28.16 4.42 -80.08
N ALA A 13 -27.24 4.30 -81.03
CA ALA A 13 -25.82 4.07 -80.74
C ALA A 13 -25.22 5.34 -80.13
N SER A 14 -24.65 5.26 -78.94
CA SER A 14 -23.85 6.32 -78.34
C SER A 14 -22.56 5.76 -77.78
N LEU A 15 -21.48 6.45 -78.12
CA LEU A 15 -20.08 6.08 -77.93
C LEU A 15 -19.75 5.74 -76.47
N MET A 16 -19.00 4.65 -76.28
CA MET A 16 -18.29 4.38 -75.03
C MET A 16 -17.18 5.40 -74.84
N VAL A 17 -17.38 6.35 -73.93
CA VAL A 17 -16.29 7.12 -73.33
C VAL A 17 -15.75 6.31 -72.16
N THR A 18 -14.52 5.81 -72.30
CA THR A 18 -13.78 5.13 -71.24
C THR A 18 -13.45 6.13 -70.14
N GLY A 19 -14.30 6.19 -69.11
CA GLY A 19 -14.05 6.99 -67.92
C GLY A 19 -12.93 6.37 -67.09
N LEU A 20 -11.79 7.05 -66.98
CA LEU A 20 -10.77 6.74 -65.99
C LEU A 20 -11.39 6.88 -64.59
N LEU A 21 -11.54 5.76 -63.88
CA LEU A 21 -11.86 5.74 -62.46
C LEU A 21 -10.65 6.28 -61.69
N VAL A 22 -10.68 7.56 -61.35
CA VAL A 22 -9.77 8.15 -60.36
C VAL A 22 -10.23 7.65 -58.98
N VAL A 23 -9.48 6.72 -58.41
CA VAL A 23 -9.62 6.33 -57.00
C VAL A 23 -9.27 7.56 -56.16
N PRO A 24 -10.15 8.06 -55.28
CA PRO A 24 -9.77 9.14 -54.38
C PRO A 24 -8.68 8.61 -53.45
N GLY A 25 -7.48 9.15 -53.59
CA GLY A 25 -6.38 8.86 -52.68
C GLY A 25 -6.82 9.25 -51.27
N VAL A 26 -6.79 8.28 -50.36
CA VAL A 26 -6.89 8.54 -48.92
C VAL A 26 -5.64 9.34 -48.54
N GLN A 27 -5.74 10.67 -48.62
CA GLN A 27 -4.76 11.53 -47.97
C GLN A 27 -4.94 11.32 -46.47
N ALA A 28 -3.99 10.60 -45.87
CA ALA A 28 -3.80 10.67 -44.43
C ALA A 28 -3.59 12.15 -44.09
N GLN A 29 -4.59 12.77 -43.46
CA GLN A 29 -4.46 14.11 -42.91
C GLN A 29 -3.38 14.06 -41.83
N VAL A 30 -2.15 14.40 -42.22
CA VAL A 30 -1.09 14.71 -41.27
C VAL A 30 -1.56 15.94 -40.51
N ALA A 31 -1.77 15.78 -39.20
CA ALA A 31 -2.20 16.87 -38.33
C ALA A 31 -1.27 18.09 -38.54
N PRO A 32 -1.81 19.32 -38.60
CA PRO A 32 -1.00 20.50 -38.84
C PRO A 32 0.04 20.65 -37.72
N VAL A 33 1.31 20.77 -38.11
CA VAL A 33 2.41 21.14 -37.21
C VAL A 33 2.07 22.52 -36.64
N SER A 34 1.90 22.61 -35.32
CA SER A 34 1.59 23.87 -34.65
C SER A 34 2.73 24.86 -34.88
N GLN A 35 2.41 26.09 -35.34
CA GLN A 35 3.42 27.15 -35.52
C GLN A 35 4.01 27.64 -34.18
N ARG A 36 3.46 27.19 -33.04
CA ARG A 36 4.05 27.39 -31.71
C ARG A 36 4.36 26.03 -31.08
N PRO A 37 5.62 25.77 -30.68
CA PRO A 37 5.94 24.58 -29.92
C PRO A 37 5.12 24.56 -28.63
N ASP A 38 4.49 23.42 -28.36
CA ASP A 38 3.67 23.18 -27.19
C ASP A 38 4.59 22.84 -26.03
N THR A 39 4.71 23.76 -25.07
CA THR A 39 5.54 23.55 -23.88
C THR A 39 4.65 23.10 -22.74
N ILE A 40 4.78 21.84 -22.36
CA ILE A 40 4.03 21.24 -21.27
C ILE A 40 4.88 21.26 -20.02
N ARG A 41 4.40 21.93 -18.97
CA ARG A 41 5.01 21.92 -17.63
C ARG A 41 4.02 21.30 -16.67
N GLY A 42 4.32 20.12 -16.16
CA GLY A 42 3.37 19.34 -15.36
C GLY A 42 3.99 18.70 -14.12
N LEU A 43 3.16 17.92 -13.42
CA LEU A 43 3.50 17.19 -12.21
C LEU A 43 3.09 15.72 -12.33
N ALA A 44 4.02 14.82 -12.00
CA ALA A 44 3.78 13.40 -11.78
C ALA A 44 3.61 13.14 -10.27
N TYR A 45 2.45 12.63 -9.86
CA TYR A 45 2.09 12.53 -8.43
C TYR A 45 1.45 11.19 -8.03
N ASP A 46 1.89 10.59 -6.92
CA ASP A 46 1.27 9.41 -6.34
C ASP A 46 0.21 9.84 -5.32
N SER A 47 -1.04 9.94 -5.77
CA SER A 47 -2.19 10.34 -4.92
C SER A 47 -2.49 9.35 -3.80
N LEU A 48 -2.05 8.09 -3.92
CA LEU A 48 -2.26 7.06 -2.90
C LEU A 48 -1.26 7.19 -1.74
N ALA A 49 -0.06 7.68 -2.03
CA ALA A 49 1.01 7.86 -1.04
C ALA A 49 1.32 9.33 -0.73
N PHE A 50 0.55 10.26 -1.29
CA PHE A 50 0.70 11.71 -1.10
C PHE A 50 2.12 12.22 -1.35
N ARG A 51 2.79 11.70 -2.38
CA ARG A 51 4.18 12.07 -2.70
C ARG A 51 4.42 12.23 -4.20
N PRO A 52 5.39 13.06 -4.61
CA PRO A 52 5.79 13.14 -6.00
C PRO A 52 6.31 11.80 -6.54
N MET A 53 6.08 11.55 -7.83
CA MET A 53 6.68 10.42 -8.53
C MET A 53 7.95 10.90 -9.23
N ALA A 54 9.10 10.66 -8.61
CA ALA A 54 10.40 10.99 -9.18
C ALA A 54 10.85 9.92 -10.19
N GLY A 55 11.39 10.33 -11.33
CA GLY A 55 11.84 9.41 -12.38
C GLY A 55 10.71 8.73 -13.17
N ALA A 56 9.49 9.24 -13.09
CA ALA A 56 8.41 8.81 -14.00
C ALA A 56 8.77 9.20 -15.43
N LEU A 57 8.61 8.29 -16.39
CA LEU A 57 8.83 8.57 -17.80
C LEU A 57 7.51 9.02 -18.41
N ILE A 58 7.42 10.29 -18.82
CA ILE A 58 6.24 10.89 -19.44
C ILE A 58 6.48 11.05 -20.93
N THR A 59 5.54 10.60 -21.75
CA THR A 59 5.55 10.73 -23.21
C THR A 59 4.34 11.56 -23.66
N ALA A 60 4.59 12.52 -24.54
CA ALA A 60 3.56 13.36 -25.16
C ALA A 60 2.98 12.71 -26.41
N GLU A 61 1.66 12.80 -26.54
CA GLU A 61 0.93 12.29 -27.70
C GLU A 61 -0.09 13.31 -28.23
N PRO A 62 -0.12 13.58 -29.55
CA PRO A 62 0.87 13.18 -30.54
C PRO A 62 2.21 13.91 -30.34
N GLY A 63 3.29 13.38 -30.94
CA GLY A 63 4.63 13.98 -30.93
C GLY A 63 5.72 13.01 -30.47
N GLY A 64 5.43 12.17 -29.48
CA GLY A 64 6.33 11.13 -28.99
C GLY A 64 7.50 11.67 -28.18
N GLU A 65 7.58 12.97 -27.91
CA GLU A 65 8.62 13.54 -27.05
C GLU A 65 8.42 13.09 -25.60
N SER A 66 9.51 12.68 -24.95
CA SER A 66 9.49 12.18 -23.58
C SER A 66 10.38 12.98 -22.64
N ALA A 67 10.02 13.01 -21.36
CA ALA A 67 10.83 13.56 -20.28
C ALA A 67 10.67 12.72 -19.01
N ALA A 68 11.73 12.65 -18.21
CA ALA A 68 11.65 12.10 -16.85
C ALA A 68 11.26 13.19 -15.85
N SER A 69 10.45 12.85 -14.85
CA SER A 69 10.15 13.76 -13.75
C SER A 69 11.33 13.89 -12.77
N ASP A 70 11.51 15.08 -12.22
CA ASP A 70 12.53 15.36 -11.20
C ASP A 70 12.14 14.81 -9.81
N SER A 71 12.97 15.08 -8.79
CA SER A 71 12.73 14.64 -7.40
C SER A 71 11.45 15.22 -6.78
N LEU A 72 10.93 16.32 -7.33
CA LEU A 72 9.67 16.96 -6.95
C LEU A 72 8.52 16.53 -7.88
N GLY A 73 8.74 15.54 -8.74
CA GLY A 73 7.77 15.03 -9.70
C GLY A 73 7.51 15.97 -10.88
N ARG A 74 8.24 17.08 -11.01
CA ARG A 74 8.00 18.05 -12.08
C ARG A 74 8.61 17.57 -13.37
N PHE A 75 7.96 17.86 -14.49
CA PHE A 75 8.49 17.57 -15.82
C PHE A 75 8.23 18.73 -16.77
N THR A 76 9.08 18.84 -17.80
CA THR A 76 8.86 19.77 -18.91
C THR A 76 9.07 19.02 -20.23
N ILE A 77 8.07 19.08 -21.11
CA ILE A 77 8.15 18.55 -22.47
C ILE A 77 8.00 19.71 -23.45
N TYR A 78 8.86 19.74 -24.46
CA TYR A 78 8.77 20.67 -25.58
C TYR A 78 8.37 19.86 -26.82
N SER A 79 7.13 20.00 -27.27
CA SER A 79 6.63 19.30 -28.46
C SER A 79 6.46 20.27 -29.62
N ARG A 80 6.67 19.78 -30.85
CA ARG A 80 6.32 20.54 -32.07
C ARG A 80 4.85 20.41 -32.44
N MET A 81 4.17 19.42 -31.85
CA MET A 81 2.76 19.14 -32.06
C MET A 81 1.94 19.65 -30.88
N ARG A 82 0.64 19.89 -31.11
CA ARG A 82 -0.29 20.18 -30.03
C ARG A 82 -0.53 18.88 -29.26
N VAL A 83 0.00 18.77 -28.04
CA VAL A 83 -0.11 17.57 -27.21
C VAL A 83 -1.55 17.41 -26.73
N MET A 84 -2.15 16.24 -26.90
CA MET A 84 -3.53 15.96 -26.52
C MET A 84 -3.64 14.98 -25.36
N ARG A 85 -2.65 14.11 -25.20
CA ARG A 85 -2.55 13.12 -24.15
C ARG A 85 -1.11 13.04 -23.65
N LEU A 86 -0.96 12.82 -22.35
CA LEU A 86 0.30 12.44 -21.75
C LEU A 86 0.14 11.02 -21.21
N VAL A 87 1.13 10.18 -21.48
CA VAL A 87 1.22 8.81 -20.97
C VAL A 87 2.44 8.75 -20.06
N ALA A 88 2.29 8.21 -18.85
CA ALA A 88 3.39 8.06 -17.93
C ALA A 88 3.54 6.62 -17.43
N PHE A 89 4.79 6.17 -17.36
CA PHE A 89 5.19 4.90 -16.76
C PHE A 89 6.03 5.16 -15.51
N HIS A 90 5.76 4.40 -14.45
CA HIS A 90 6.47 4.51 -13.19
C HIS A 90 6.31 3.22 -12.39
N GLU A 91 7.37 2.79 -11.70
CA GLU A 91 7.38 1.53 -10.94
C GLU A 91 6.23 1.41 -9.91
N ARG A 92 5.76 2.52 -9.34
CA ARG A 92 4.61 2.51 -8.41
C ARG A 92 3.31 2.14 -9.11
N ALA A 93 3.08 2.65 -10.32
CA ALA A 93 1.88 2.33 -11.10
C ALA A 93 1.89 0.84 -11.51
N ASP A 94 3.06 0.34 -11.91
CA ASP A 94 3.25 -1.07 -12.30
C ASP A 94 3.03 -2.02 -11.13
N ARG A 95 3.62 -1.73 -9.95
CA ARG A 95 3.41 -2.53 -8.73
C ARG A 95 1.94 -2.58 -8.31
N LEU A 96 1.19 -1.50 -8.55
CA LEU A 96 -0.24 -1.44 -8.30
C LEU A 96 -1.07 -2.03 -9.45
N GLY A 97 -0.47 -2.49 -10.55
CA GLY A 97 -1.22 -2.99 -11.71
C GLY A 97 -2.04 -1.94 -12.45
N LEU A 98 -1.74 -0.65 -12.25
CA LEU A 98 -2.40 0.43 -12.96
C LEU A 98 -1.89 0.53 -14.41
N GLY A 99 -0.69 0.03 -14.68
CA GLY A 99 -0.05 0.12 -15.99
C GLY A 99 0.26 1.58 -16.32
N GLU A 100 -0.16 2.01 -17.53
CA GLU A 100 0.04 3.38 -17.95
C GLU A 100 -0.88 4.36 -17.19
N LEU A 101 -0.29 5.45 -16.71
CA LEU A 101 -1.04 6.59 -16.19
C LEU A 101 -1.26 7.58 -17.32
N THR A 102 -2.46 8.14 -17.43
CA THR A 102 -2.78 9.07 -18.51
C THR A 102 -3.35 10.38 -17.98
N ALA A 103 -3.01 11.47 -18.66
CA ALA A 103 -3.71 12.74 -18.54
C ALA A 103 -4.15 13.18 -19.93
N THR A 104 -5.39 13.63 -20.05
CA THR A 104 -5.96 14.10 -21.31
C THR A 104 -6.16 15.61 -21.23
N ARG A 105 -5.75 16.31 -22.29
CA ARG A 105 -5.94 17.76 -22.39
C ARG A 105 -7.45 18.10 -22.40
N PRO A 106 -7.90 19.06 -21.59
CA PRO A 106 -9.28 19.56 -21.66
C PRO A 106 -9.59 20.12 -23.06
N ALA A 107 -10.85 20.05 -23.49
CA ALA A 107 -11.28 20.49 -24.81
C ALA A 107 -11.12 22.00 -25.09
N ALA A 108 -10.70 22.79 -24.09
CA ALA A 108 -10.49 24.22 -24.26
C ALA A 108 -9.28 24.52 -25.18
N ASP A 109 -9.39 25.60 -25.96
CA ASP A 109 -8.32 26.03 -26.87
C ASP A 109 -7.15 26.76 -26.19
N GLY A 110 -7.21 26.89 -24.86
CA GLY A 110 -6.16 27.50 -24.05
C GLY A 110 -4.91 26.63 -23.87
N PRO A 111 -3.84 27.19 -23.27
CA PRO A 111 -2.67 26.42 -22.88
C PRO A 111 -3.05 25.33 -21.86
N TRP A 112 -2.37 24.19 -21.92
CA TRP A 112 -2.54 23.14 -20.92
C TRP A 112 -1.75 23.51 -19.68
N ASP A 113 -2.34 24.35 -18.85
CA ASP A 113 -1.69 24.83 -17.63
C ASP A 113 -1.62 23.72 -16.59
N ARG A 114 -0.39 23.37 -16.19
CA ARG A 114 -0.07 22.44 -15.10
C ARG A 114 -0.82 21.09 -15.14
N PRO A 115 -0.71 20.28 -16.22
CA PRO A 115 -1.21 18.92 -16.21
C PRO A 115 -0.65 18.12 -15.03
N ILE A 116 -1.53 17.37 -14.39
CA ILE A 116 -1.15 16.40 -13.37
C ILE A 116 -1.39 15.01 -13.94
N ILE A 117 -0.35 14.19 -13.97
CA ILE A 117 -0.45 12.76 -14.23
C ILE A 117 -0.29 12.07 -12.89
N ALA A 118 -1.31 11.33 -12.47
CA ALA A 118 -1.32 10.79 -11.12
C ALA A 118 -1.94 9.40 -11.03
N THR A 119 -1.52 8.66 -10.00
CA THR A 119 -2.30 7.50 -9.55
C THR A 119 -3.69 7.96 -9.11
N PRO A 120 -4.73 7.13 -9.24
CA PRO A 120 -6.07 7.49 -8.77
C PRO A 120 -6.04 7.71 -7.25
N GLY A 121 -6.69 8.78 -6.78
CA GLY A 121 -6.90 8.95 -5.35
C GLY A 121 -7.75 7.82 -4.76
N MET A 122 -7.63 7.57 -3.46
CA MET A 122 -8.27 6.42 -2.84
C MET A 122 -9.81 6.42 -2.97
N ASN A 123 -10.45 7.59 -2.97
CA ASN A 123 -11.90 7.68 -3.21
C ASN A 123 -12.28 7.30 -4.65
N THR A 124 -11.43 7.62 -5.63
CA THR A 124 -11.61 7.22 -7.04
C THR A 124 -11.41 5.72 -7.20
N ALA A 125 -10.38 5.15 -6.57
CA ALA A 125 -10.14 3.71 -6.56
C ALA A 125 -11.31 2.96 -5.91
N TRP A 126 -11.79 3.43 -4.76
CA TRP A 126 -12.93 2.85 -4.05
C TRP A 126 -14.21 2.87 -4.89
N ALA A 127 -14.56 4.02 -5.48
CA ALA A 127 -15.77 4.15 -6.28
C ALA A 127 -15.79 3.20 -7.50
N ARG A 128 -14.61 2.85 -8.03
CA ARG A 128 -14.47 1.93 -9.16
C ARG A 128 -14.45 0.46 -8.73
N LEU A 129 -13.73 0.12 -7.67
CA LEU A 129 -13.52 -1.28 -7.26
C LEU A 129 -14.61 -1.78 -6.32
N CYS A 130 -15.00 -0.97 -5.34
CA CYS A 130 -15.94 -1.34 -4.27
C CYS A 130 -17.35 -0.83 -4.57
N VAL A 131 -17.86 -1.11 -5.78
CA VAL A 131 -19.14 -0.60 -6.28
C VAL A 131 -20.28 -0.93 -5.31
N GLY A 132 -21.13 0.06 -5.02
CA GLY A 132 -22.26 -0.08 -4.09
C GLY A 132 -21.90 0.00 -2.61
N GLN A 133 -20.63 0.16 -2.25
CA GLN A 133 -20.20 0.31 -0.85
C GLN A 133 -19.73 1.73 -0.56
N ARG A 134 -20.09 2.26 0.62
CA ARG A 134 -19.53 3.53 1.12
C ARG A 134 -18.18 3.26 1.79
N ARG A 135 -17.15 4.04 1.43
CA ARG A 135 -15.83 3.95 2.07
C ARG A 135 -15.92 4.24 3.57
N PRO A 136 -15.48 3.32 4.44
CA PRO A 136 -15.43 3.55 5.89
C PRO A 136 -14.45 4.68 6.24
N ALA A 137 -14.80 5.50 7.23
CA ALA A 137 -13.96 6.61 7.71
C ALA A 137 -13.15 6.26 8.98
N ASN A 138 -13.18 4.99 9.41
CA ASN A 138 -12.64 4.48 10.66
C ASN A 138 -11.29 3.75 10.49
N GLY A 139 -10.49 4.13 9.48
CA GLY A 139 -9.22 3.45 9.17
C GLY A 139 -9.37 2.05 8.53
N MET A 140 -10.60 1.62 8.25
CA MET A 140 -10.93 0.43 7.46
C MET A 140 -11.23 0.80 6.00
N GLY A 141 -10.69 1.91 5.51
CA GLY A 141 -10.94 2.42 4.16
C GLY A 141 -10.06 1.80 3.09
N GLY A 142 -9.28 0.76 3.41
CA GLY A 142 -8.29 0.14 2.54
C GLY A 142 -8.87 -0.91 1.59
N ILE A 143 -8.13 -1.15 0.50
CA ILE A 143 -8.42 -2.16 -0.52
C ILE A 143 -7.21 -3.07 -0.68
N LEU A 144 -7.44 -4.37 -0.65
CA LEU A 144 -6.47 -5.41 -1.01
C LEU A 144 -7.01 -6.18 -2.20
N PHE A 145 -6.21 -6.34 -3.25
CA PHE A 145 -6.62 -7.05 -4.46
C PHE A 145 -5.44 -7.78 -5.08
N GLY A 146 -5.72 -8.60 -6.08
CA GLY A 146 -4.71 -9.24 -6.90
C GLY A 146 -5.26 -10.42 -7.65
N SER A 147 -4.36 -11.31 -8.06
CA SER A 147 -4.70 -12.47 -8.88
C SER A 147 -4.16 -13.77 -8.30
N THR A 148 -4.82 -14.88 -8.65
CA THR A 148 -4.45 -16.24 -8.26
C THR A 148 -4.10 -17.04 -9.52
N THR A 149 -2.86 -17.52 -9.59
CA THR A 149 -2.32 -18.31 -10.70
C THR A 149 -1.81 -19.64 -10.17
N ALA A 150 -1.95 -20.75 -10.90
CA ALA A 150 -1.41 -22.04 -10.48
C ALA A 150 0.13 -22.02 -10.52
N ALA A 151 0.75 -22.99 -9.87
CA ALA A 151 2.21 -23.16 -9.84
C ALA A 151 2.86 -23.41 -11.21
N ASP A 152 2.09 -23.64 -12.28
CA ASP A 152 2.59 -23.67 -13.65
C ASP A 152 2.98 -22.27 -14.20
N GLY A 153 2.60 -21.21 -13.48
CA GLY A 153 2.88 -19.81 -13.81
C GLY A 153 1.94 -19.18 -14.84
N THR A 154 0.97 -19.94 -15.38
CA THR A 154 0.12 -19.48 -16.49
C THR A 154 -1.37 -19.63 -16.23
N THR A 155 -1.80 -20.69 -15.53
CA THR A 155 -3.21 -21.00 -15.38
C THR A 155 -3.84 -20.13 -14.30
N ARG A 156 -4.81 -19.29 -14.65
CA ARG A 156 -5.60 -18.54 -13.65
C ARG A 156 -6.57 -19.46 -12.94
N VAL A 157 -6.67 -19.33 -11.62
CA VAL A 157 -7.49 -20.22 -10.79
C VAL A 157 -8.70 -19.47 -10.26
N ALA A 158 -9.88 -19.86 -10.74
CA ALA A 158 -11.17 -19.30 -10.33
C ALA A 158 -11.76 -20.02 -9.11
N GLY A 159 -12.60 -19.33 -8.34
CA GLY A 159 -13.39 -19.91 -7.25
C GLY A 159 -12.60 -20.33 -6.00
N VAL A 160 -11.29 -20.05 -5.93
CA VAL A 160 -10.49 -20.33 -4.72
C VAL A 160 -10.98 -19.45 -3.56
N GLY A 161 -11.07 -20.01 -2.37
CA GLY A 161 -11.42 -19.23 -1.18
C GLY A 161 -10.19 -18.48 -0.67
N LEU A 162 -10.31 -17.17 -0.52
CA LEU A 162 -9.26 -16.33 0.07
C LEU A 162 -9.70 -15.84 1.44
N VAL A 163 -8.85 -16.05 2.43
CA VAL A 163 -9.06 -15.56 3.80
C VAL A 163 -7.96 -14.54 4.09
N LEU A 164 -8.39 -13.30 4.35
CA LEU A 164 -7.53 -12.25 4.87
C LEU A 164 -7.74 -12.16 6.36
N GLN A 165 -6.69 -12.30 7.16
CA GLN A 165 -6.75 -12.25 8.61
C GLN A 165 -5.79 -11.18 9.13
N TRP A 166 -6.23 -10.34 10.05
CA TRP A 166 -5.39 -9.33 10.69
C TRP A 166 -5.69 -9.28 12.18
N GLN A 167 -4.76 -8.72 12.94
CA GLN A 167 -4.98 -8.48 14.36
C GLN A 167 -5.83 -7.20 14.51
N ALA A 168 -7.07 -7.35 14.97
CA ALA A 168 -7.94 -6.23 15.25
C ALA A 168 -7.43 -5.49 16.50
N VAL A 169 -6.84 -4.32 16.29
CA VAL A 169 -6.49 -3.40 17.37
C VAL A 169 -7.72 -2.58 17.71
N LYS A 170 -8.65 -3.15 18.50
CA LYS A 170 -9.84 -2.43 19.00
C LYS A 170 -9.53 -1.55 20.21
N SER A 171 -8.49 -1.90 20.96
CA SER A 171 -8.01 -1.17 22.11
C SER A 171 -6.55 -1.53 22.38
N LEU A 172 -5.73 -0.55 22.76
CA LEU A 172 -4.33 -0.76 23.12
C LEU A 172 -4.14 -1.43 24.51
N LEU A 173 -5.27 -1.70 25.19
CA LEU A 173 -5.42 -2.47 26.43
C LEU A 173 -5.68 -3.96 26.20
N ASP A 174 -6.03 -4.36 24.98
CA ASP A 174 -6.37 -5.76 24.70
C ASP A 174 -5.08 -6.60 24.81
N SER A 175 -4.92 -7.27 25.95
CA SER A 175 -3.81 -8.19 26.23
C SER A 175 -3.90 -9.50 25.44
N THR A 176 -5.07 -9.77 24.85
CA THR A 176 -5.30 -10.90 23.95
C THR A 176 -5.37 -10.40 22.51
N PRO A 177 -4.49 -10.88 21.61
CA PRO A 177 -4.58 -10.52 20.21
C PRO A 177 -5.89 -11.10 19.65
N LYS A 178 -6.86 -10.21 19.38
CA LYS A 178 -8.07 -10.58 18.65
C LYS A 178 -7.77 -10.53 17.17
N PHE A 179 -8.05 -11.62 16.47
CA PHE A 179 -7.92 -11.67 15.03
C PHE A 179 -9.29 -11.50 14.40
N GLU A 180 -9.37 -10.61 13.42
CA GLU A 180 -10.51 -10.50 12.53
C GLU A 180 -10.14 -11.09 11.17
N SER A 181 -11.14 -11.56 10.45
CA SER A 181 -10.94 -12.11 9.12
C SER A 181 -12.05 -11.70 8.17
N MET A 182 -11.68 -11.64 6.89
CA MET A 182 -12.59 -11.50 5.77
C MET A 182 -12.37 -12.66 4.82
N THR A 183 -13.42 -13.07 4.15
CA THR A 183 -13.34 -14.12 3.14
C THR A 183 -13.95 -13.65 1.83
N VAL A 184 -13.27 -13.93 0.73
CA VAL A 184 -13.76 -13.70 -0.64
C VAL A 184 -13.42 -14.91 -1.51
N ARG A 185 -13.89 -14.89 -2.77
CA ARG A 185 -13.51 -15.88 -3.78
C ARG A 185 -12.91 -15.20 -4.99
N SER A 186 -12.00 -15.89 -5.67
CA SER A 186 -11.52 -15.42 -6.97
C SER A 186 -12.60 -15.55 -8.05
N ASP A 187 -12.62 -14.61 -8.98
CA ASP A 187 -13.53 -14.57 -10.12
C ASP A 187 -13.10 -15.54 -11.24
N SER A 188 -13.80 -15.53 -12.38
CA SER A 188 -13.50 -16.39 -13.54
C SER A 188 -12.15 -16.13 -14.21
N LEU A 189 -11.52 -14.98 -13.92
CA LEU A 189 -10.20 -14.60 -14.40
C LEU A 189 -9.13 -14.81 -13.33
N GLY A 190 -9.49 -15.35 -12.16
CA GLY A 190 -8.60 -15.55 -11.03
C GLY A 190 -8.32 -14.26 -10.25
N ASN A 191 -9.06 -13.18 -10.44
CA ASN A 191 -8.87 -11.96 -9.66
C ASN A 191 -9.68 -12.02 -8.36
N TYR A 192 -9.20 -11.34 -7.32
CA TYR A 192 -9.93 -11.17 -6.06
C TYR A 192 -9.81 -9.75 -5.53
N LEU A 193 -10.76 -9.36 -4.67
CA LEU A 193 -10.86 -8.03 -4.11
C LEU A 193 -11.44 -8.07 -2.68
N PHE A 194 -10.72 -7.48 -1.74
CA PHE A 194 -11.19 -7.16 -0.40
C PHE A 194 -11.37 -5.65 -0.29
N CYS A 195 -12.61 -5.23 -0.01
CA CYS A 195 -12.96 -3.86 0.33
C CYS A 195 -13.18 -3.74 1.84
N GLY A 196 -12.69 -2.68 2.46
CA GLY A 196 -12.92 -2.48 3.89
C GLY A 196 -11.81 -3.05 4.77
N VAL A 197 -10.58 -3.12 4.26
CA VAL A 197 -9.42 -3.65 4.99
C VAL A 197 -8.79 -2.53 5.82
N GLN A 198 -8.20 -2.88 6.95
CA GLN A 198 -7.40 -1.95 7.76
C GLN A 198 -6.30 -1.31 6.90
N GLU A 199 -6.23 0.02 6.93
CA GLU A 199 -5.27 0.81 6.14
C GLU A 199 -3.82 0.68 6.65
N PHE A 200 -3.62 0.07 7.81
CA PHE A 200 -2.34 -0.10 8.45
C PHE A 200 -2.26 -1.46 9.17
N GLY A 201 -1.04 -1.94 9.40
CA GLY A 201 -0.77 -3.18 10.13
C GLY A 201 -0.64 -4.41 9.22
N PRO A 202 0.10 -5.42 9.69
CA PRO A 202 0.31 -6.64 8.94
C PRO A 202 -1.00 -7.44 8.87
N ALA A 203 -1.24 -8.06 7.72
CA ALA A 203 -2.29 -9.05 7.56
C ALA A 203 -1.68 -10.34 6.99
N ALA A 204 -2.31 -11.48 7.26
CA ALA A 204 -1.99 -12.74 6.63
C ALA A 204 -3.07 -13.03 5.58
N LEU A 205 -2.65 -13.34 4.36
CA LEU A 205 -3.51 -13.76 3.28
C LEU A 205 -3.26 -15.23 2.98
N VAL A 206 -4.34 -16.01 2.94
CA VAL A 206 -4.30 -17.42 2.58
C VAL A 206 -5.31 -17.65 1.46
N ALA A 207 -4.88 -18.30 0.39
CA ALA A 207 -5.80 -18.84 -0.62
C ALA A 207 -5.79 -20.37 -0.52
N SER A 208 -6.98 -20.97 -0.47
CA SER A 208 -7.11 -22.42 -0.43
C SER A 208 -8.40 -22.95 -1.06
N SER A 209 -8.32 -24.17 -1.56
CA SER A 209 -9.41 -25.01 -2.07
C SER A 209 -9.06 -26.48 -1.78
N SER A 210 -9.86 -27.41 -2.32
CA SER A 210 -9.54 -28.85 -2.23
C SER A 210 -8.26 -29.23 -3.01
N GLN A 211 -7.95 -28.52 -4.09
CA GLN A 211 -6.84 -28.85 -4.99
C GLN A 211 -5.62 -27.94 -4.83
N TYR A 212 -5.83 -26.73 -4.32
CA TYR A 212 -4.84 -25.67 -4.32
C TYR A 212 -4.69 -25.01 -2.96
N ARG A 213 -3.47 -24.61 -2.59
CA ARG A 213 -3.20 -23.90 -1.33
C ARG A 213 -1.96 -23.00 -1.41
N THR A 214 -2.00 -21.88 -0.68
CA THR A 214 -0.84 -21.06 -0.32
C THR A 214 -0.45 -21.28 1.14
N ASP A 215 0.73 -20.80 1.52
CA ASP A 215 1.04 -20.56 2.92
C ASP A 215 0.32 -19.28 3.45
N ASN A 216 0.58 -18.93 4.71
CA ASN A 216 0.23 -17.63 5.27
C ASN A 216 1.13 -16.54 4.68
N VAL A 217 0.70 -15.96 3.55
CA VAL A 217 1.43 -14.88 2.89
C VAL A 217 1.26 -13.60 3.71
N LEU A 218 2.37 -13.02 4.14
CA LEU A 218 2.35 -11.76 4.88
C LEU A 218 2.08 -10.60 3.92
N VAL A 219 1.01 -9.85 4.19
CA VAL A 219 0.73 -8.57 3.57
C VAL A 219 1.41 -7.51 4.42
N ASP A 220 2.39 -6.82 3.83
CA ASP A 220 3.16 -5.80 4.51
C ASP A 220 2.27 -4.66 5.04
N ALA A 221 2.68 -4.15 6.20
CA ALA A 221 2.12 -2.95 6.79
C ALA A 221 2.62 -1.71 6.03
N ASP A 222 2.08 -1.48 4.83
CA ASP A 222 2.28 -0.23 4.08
C ASP A 222 1.21 0.78 4.50
N ALA A 223 1.55 2.07 4.52
CA ALA A 223 0.59 3.17 4.67
C ALA A 223 -0.32 3.31 3.42
N ALA A 224 0.00 2.59 2.35
CA ALA A 224 -0.82 2.52 1.16
C ALA A 224 -2.20 1.91 1.45
N SER A 225 -3.25 2.72 1.29
CA SER A 225 -4.64 2.26 1.38
C SER A 225 -5.04 1.32 0.23
N LEU A 226 -4.21 1.19 -0.81
CA LEU A 226 -4.43 0.29 -1.95
C LEU A 226 -3.22 -0.65 -2.08
N ARG A 227 -3.44 -1.95 -1.93
CA ARG A 227 -2.39 -2.97 -1.95
C ARG A 227 -2.71 -4.05 -2.97
N ARG A 228 -1.73 -4.38 -3.81
CA ARG A 228 -1.78 -5.51 -4.73
C ARG A 228 -0.92 -6.64 -4.18
N VAL A 229 -1.48 -7.83 -4.08
CA VAL A 229 -0.76 -9.06 -3.71
C VAL A 229 -1.15 -10.10 -4.73
N ASP A 230 -0.21 -10.62 -5.52
CA ASP A 230 -0.49 -11.74 -6.42
C ASP A 230 -0.06 -13.04 -5.74
N LEU A 231 -0.85 -14.09 -5.97
CA LEU A 231 -0.66 -15.40 -5.35
C LEU A 231 -0.46 -16.48 -6.41
N ILE A 232 0.59 -17.27 -6.21
CA ILE A 232 0.79 -18.55 -6.87
C ILE A 232 0.19 -19.64 -5.98
N LEU A 233 -0.64 -20.51 -6.56
CA LEU A 233 -1.31 -21.57 -5.85
C LEU A 233 -0.61 -22.91 -6.11
N GLY A 234 -0.14 -23.55 -5.04
CA GLY A 234 0.46 -24.87 -5.11
C GLY A 234 -0.59 -25.96 -5.08
N ALA A 235 -0.32 -27.09 -5.75
CA ALA A 235 -1.18 -28.25 -5.66
C ALA A 235 -1.10 -28.88 -4.25
N THR A 236 -2.23 -29.35 -3.72
CA THR A 236 -2.28 -30.01 -2.40
C THR A 236 -1.76 -31.45 -2.42
N GLY A 237 -1.59 -32.04 -3.61
CA GLY A 237 -1.06 -33.38 -3.81
C GLY A 237 -0.67 -33.66 -5.26
N GLY A 238 -0.03 -34.79 -5.50
CA GLY A 238 0.45 -35.20 -6.82
C GLY A 238 1.87 -34.72 -7.16
N PRO A 239 2.37 -35.02 -8.37
CA PRO A 239 3.78 -34.80 -8.75
C PRO A 239 4.23 -33.33 -8.77
N THR A 240 3.28 -32.39 -8.91
CA THR A 240 3.53 -30.94 -8.97
C THR A 240 3.28 -30.23 -7.62
N ALA A 241 2.96 -31.00 -6.57
CA ALA A 241 2.72 -30.43 -5.24
C ALA A 241 4.01 -29.95 -4.56
N THR A 242 5.17 -30.43 -5.00
CA THR A 242 6.47 -30.02 -4.46
C THR A 242 7.49 -29.77 -5.56
N ALA A 243 8.48 -28.94 -5.25
CA ALA A 243 9.58 -28.61 -6.13
C ALA A 243 10.89 -28.42 -5.36
N THR A 244 11.99 -28.27 -6.10
CA THR A 244 13.31 -27.99 -5.54
C THR A 244 13.57 -26.50 -5.54
N VAL A 245 14.07 -25.98 -4.41
CA VAL A 245 14.52 -24.59 -4.28
C VAL A 245 16.03 -24.57 -4.06
N GLN A 246 16.73 -23.86 -4.94
CA GLN A 246 18.15 -23.59 -4.86
C GLN A 246 18.35 -22.10 -4.66
N GLY A 247 19.24 -21.75 -3.73
CA GLY A 247 19.48 -20.35 -3.40
C GLY A 247 20.83 -20.09 -2.77
N ARG A 248 21.06 -18.82 -2.47
CA ARG A 248 22.26 -18.31 -1.82
C ARG A 248 21.89 -17.23 -0.82
N VAL A 249 22.53 -17.26 0.34
CA VAL A 249 22.44 -16.22 1.36
C VAL A 249 23.68 -15.33 1.27
N VAL A 250 23.48 -14.02 1.17
CA VAL A 250 24.53 -13.01 1.03
C VAL A 250 24.32 -11.85 2.01
N ASP A 251 25.38 -11.10 2.33
CA ASP A 251 25.31 -9.87 3.11
C ASP A 251 25.20 -8.61 2.22
N GLU A 252 25.06 -7.43 2.83
CA GLU A 252 24.97 -6.15 2.12
C GLU A 252 26.18 -5.81 1.23
N LYS A 253 27.29 -6.52 1.38
CA LYS A 253 28.50 -6.38 0.56
C LYS A 253 28.60 -7.46 -0.52
N GLY A 254 27.58 -8.32 -0.65
CA GLY A 254 27.56 -9.46 -1.55
C GLY A 254 28.40 -10.65 -1.08
N ALA A 255 28.92 -10.62 0.16
CA ALA A 255 29.68 -11.73 0.70
C ALA A 255 28.76 -12.89 1.09
N SER A 256 29.20 -14.13 0.89
CA SER A 256 28.43 -15.32 1.28
C SER A 256 28.25 -15.40 2.79
N VAL A 257 27.03 -15.71 3.24
CA VAL A 257 26.73 -15.92 4.66
C VAL A 257 26.54 -17.42 4.93
N PRO A 258 27.55 -18.12 5.49
CA PRO A 258 27.46 -19.54 5.79
C PRO A 258 26.71 -19.82 7.12
N ALA A 259 26.17 -21.04 7.22
CA ALA A 259 25.43 -21.54 8.36
C ALA A 259 24.30 -20.59 8.82
N ALA A 260 23.65 -19.92 7.86
CA ALA A 260 22.38 -19.21 8.06
C ALA A 260 21.25 -20.24 7.99
N THR A 261 20.32 -20.17 8.93
CA THR A 261 19.12 -21.02 8.94
C THR A 261 18.10 -20.42 7.99
N VAL A 262 17.66 -21.20 7.02
CA VAL A 262 16.61 -20.85 6.06
C VAL A 262 15.40 -21.75 6.29
N THR A 263 14.21 -21.16 6.36
CA THR A 263 12.94 -21.87 6.54
C THR A 263 11.91 -21.41 5.51
N PHE A 264 10.98 -22.30 5.19
CA PHE A 264 9.88 -22.02 4.25
C PHE A 264 8.57 -22.31 4.96
N GLY A 265 7.67 -21.34 5.00
CA GLY A 265 6.40 -21.51 5.68
C GLY A 265 5.57 -22.59 5.00
N GLY A 266 4.77 -23.31 5.81
CA GLY A 266 4.11 -24.56 5.42
C GLY A 266 5.05 -25.73 5.11
N PHE A 267 6.34 -25.65 5.46
CA PHE A 267 7.33 -26.73 5.36
C PHE A 267 8.15 -26.81 6.66
N ALA A 268 8.13 -27.96 7.32
CA ALA A 268 8.70 -28.09 8.67
C ALA A 268 10.24 -28.16 8.70
N THR A 269 10.89 -28.41 7.57
CA THR A 269 12.34 -28.60 7.51
C THR A 269 13.07 -27.26 7.46
N GLU A 270 14.00 -27.07 8.38
CA GLU A 270 15.00 -25.99 8.31
C GLU A 270 16.25 -26.49 7.56
N ILE A 271 16.91 -25.59 6.81
CA ILE A 271 18.19 -25.88 6.15
C ILE A 271 19.25 -24.85 6.54
N LEU A 272 20.51 -25.26 6.57
CA LEU A 272 21.65 -24.37 6.76
C LEU A 272 22.31 -24.04 5.42
N SER A 273 22.66 -22.77 5.22
CA SER A 273 23.52 -22.38 4.10
C SER A 273 24.93 -22.97 4.24
N GLY A 274 25.51 -23.43 3.13
CA GLY A 274 26.85 -23.98 3.09
C GLY A 274 27.95 -22.90 3.17
N PRO A 275 29.24 -23.29 3.11
CA PRO A 275 30.38 -22.36 3.18
C PRO A 275 30.37 -21.24 2.14
N ASN A 276 29.82 -21.51 0.95
CA ASN A 276 29.66 -20.53 -0.12
C ASN A 276 28.30 -19.78 -0.04
N GLY A 277 27.57 -19.91 1.06
CA GLY A 277 26.24 -19.33 1.26
C GLY A 277 25.12 -20.05 0.51
N ARG A 278 25.41 -21.07 -0.30
CA ARG A 278 24.39 -21.78 -1.09
C ARG A 278 23.62 -22.79 -0.26
N PHE A 279 22.36 -23.01 -0.62
CA PHE A 279 21.53 -24.07 -0.06
C PHE A 279 20.68 -24.70 -1.17
N THR A 280 20.28 -25.95 -0.96
CA THR A 280 19.35 -26.67 -1.84
C THR A 280 18.40 -27.45 -0.97
N ILE A 281 17.11 -27.19 -1.14
CA ILE A 281 16.05 -27.84 -0.39
C ILE A 281 15.08 -28.49 -1.36
N ASN A 282 14.83 -29.77 -1.15
CA ASN A 282 13.94 -30.57 -1.97
C ASN A 282 12.58 -30.65 -1.31
N ASN A 283 11.57 -30.99 -2.11
CA ASN A 283 10.20 -31.22 -1.64
C ASN A 283 9.56 -30.00 -0.96
N VAL A 284 9.98 -28.78 -1.33
CA VAL A 284 9.31 -27.56 -0.89
C VAL A 284 7.96 -27.53 -1.59
N PRO A 285 6.82 -27.43 -0.88
CA PRO A 285 5.57 -27.49 -1.58
C PRO A 285 5.38 -26.25 -2.47
N THR A 286 4.71 -26.39 -3.60
CA THR A 286 4.55 -25.31 -4.56
C THR A 286 3.62 -24.21 -4.02
N GLY A 287 3.55 -23.07 -4.71
CA GLY A 287 2.75 -21.91 -4.34
C GLY A 287 3.53 -20.77 -3.68
N SER A 288 2.84 -19.67 -3.39
CA SER A 288 3.36 -18.54 -2.63
C SER A 288 3.59 -18.93 -1.17
N ARG A 289 4.83 -18.72 -0.73
CA ARG A 289 5.32 -19.11 0.59
C ARG A 289 6.14 -18.00 1.23
N MET A 290 6.16 -17.95 2.55
CA MET A 290 7.12 -17.10 3.25
C MET A 290 8.45 -17.84 3.37
N VAL A 291 9.53 -17.27 2.83
CA VAL A 291 10.90 -17.71 3.13
C VAL A 291 11.48 -16.81 4.20
N SER A 292 12.05 -17.41 5.25
CA SER A 292 12.76 -16.68 6.29
C SER A 292 14.21 -17.14 6.38
N ALA A 293 15.11 -16.19 6.61
CA ALA A 293 16.53 -16.47 6.85
C ALA A 293 16.99 -15.76 8.10
N ARG A 294 17.70 -16.48 8.97
CA ARG A 294 18.26 -15.97 10.22
C ARG A 294 19.71 -16.41 10.41
N LYS A 295 20.52 -15.52 10.97
CA LYS A 295 21.89 -15.80 11.39
C LYS A 295 22.23 -14.89 12.55
N ILE A 296 22.96 -15.40 13.55
CA ILE A 296 23.47 -14.58 14.65
C ILE A 296 24.35 -13.46 14.08
N GLY A 297 24.13 -12.23 14.55
CA GLY A 297 24.80 -11.03 14.03
C GLY A 297 24.16 -10.44 12.78
N TYR A 298 23.02 -10.98 12.33
CA TYR A 298 22.23 -10.45 11.21
C TYR A 298 20.78 -10.22 11.64
N VAL A 299 20.10 -9.29 10.96
CA VAL A 299 18.66 -9.08 11.11
C VAL A 299 17.93 -10.22 10.38
N THR A 300 16.94 -10.83 11.04
CA THR A 300 16.10 -11.85 10.40
C THR A 300 15.28 -11.22 9.29
N VAL A 301 15.30 -11.83 8.11
CA VAL A 301 14.50 -11.42 6.95
C VAL A 301 13.40 -12.44 6.71
N ALA A 302 12.20 -11.96 6.39
CA ALA A 302 11.09 -12.75 5.89
C ALA A 302 10.56 -12.11 4.61
N LYS A 303 10.34 -12.90 3.56
CA LYS A 303 9.80 -12.42 2.28
C LYS A 303 8.93 -13.47 1.62
N GLN A 304 8.01 -13.03 0.76
CA GLN A 304 7.27 -13.93 -0.12
C GLN A 304 8.22 -14.52 -1.18
N LEU A 305 8.07 -15.81 -1.44
CA LEU A 305 8.67 -16.56 -2.53
C LEU A 305 7.57 -17.35 -3.23
N ASP A 306 7.51 -17.21 -4.55
CA ASP A 306 6.65 -18.03 -5.38
C ASP A 306 7.40 -19.27 -5.86
N VAL A 307 6.97 -20.44 -5.38
CA VAL A 307 7.54 -21.74 -5.76
C VAL A 307 6.70 -22.35 -6.89
N LEU A 308 7.20 -22.26 -8.12
CA LEU A 308 6.58 -22.87 -9.29
C LEU A 308 6.78 -24.40 -9.32
N ASP A 309 6.06 -25.09 -10.18
CA ASP A 309 6.14 -26.54 -10.41
C ASP A 309 7.54 -27.01 -10.83
N LYS A 310 8.24 -26.18 -11.62
CA LYS A 310 9.64 -26.38 -12.03
C LYS A 310 10.64 -26.04 -10.92
N GLY A 311 10.18 -25.49 -9.80
CA GLY A 311 11.00 -25.04 -8.69
C GLY A 311 11.68 -23.69 -8.92
N VAL A 312 12.62 -23.38 -8.04
CA VAL A 312 13.36 -22.11 -8.05
C VAL A 312 14.85 -22.43 -8.11
N THR A 313 15.52 -22.00 -9.17
CA THR A 313 16.95 -22.31 -9.38
C THR A 313 17.88 -21.21 -8.84
N SER A 314 17.39 -20.00 -8.61
CA SER A 314 18.23 -18.86 -8.18
C SER A 314 17.49 -17.91 -7.23
N LEU A 315 17.29 -18.35 -6.00
CA LEU A 315 16.86 -17.47 -4.91
C LEU A 315 18.06 -16.82 -4.23
N GLU A 316 18.18 -15.50 -4.29
CA GLU A 316 19.12 -14.76 -3.44
C GLU A 316 18.41 -14.22 -2.20
N VAL A 317 18.99 -14.41 -1.01
CA VAL A 317 18.49 -13.89 0.26
C VAL A 317 19.55 -12.98 0.87
N LEU A 318 19.23 -11.69 0.92
CA LEU A 318 20.08 -10.68 1.52
C LEU A 318 19.84 -10.63 3.04
N LEU A 319 20.90 -10.73 3.83
CA LEU A 319 20.89 -10.50 5.27
C LEU A 319 21.72 -9.27 5.60
N GLU A 320 21.09 -8.30 6.24
CA GLU A 320 21.80 -7.11 6.73
C GLU A 320 22.41 -7.40 8.10
N LYS A 321 23.65 -6.96 8.33
CA LYS A 321 24.29 -7.09 9.64
C LYS A 321 23.48 -6.36 10.70
N GLY A 322 23.10 -7.09 11.75
CA GLY A 322 22.63 -6.51 12.98
C GLY A 322 23.83 -6.09 13.81
N THR A 323 23.75 -4.96 14.52
CA THR A 323 24.73 -4.67 15.57
C THR A 323 24.70 -5.80 16.59
N LEU A 324 25.80 -6.56 16.67
CA LEU A 324 26.02 -7.59 17.68
C LEU A 324 25.80 -6.95 19.06
N VAL A 325 24.82 -7.45 19.80
CA VAL A 325 24.81 -7.26 21.25
C VAL A 325 25.96 -8.11 21.78
N GLU A 326 27.04 -7.42 22.15
CA GLU A 326 28.17 -7.97 22.88
C GLU A 326 27.65 -8.81 24.06
N GLN A 327 28.31 -9.92 24.32
CA GLN A 327 27.93 -10.94 25.30
C GLN A 327 27.45 -10.32 26.63
N VAL A 328 26.13 -10.21 26.82
CA VAL A 328 25.56 -9.66 28.06
C VAL A 328 25.68 -10.73 29.14
N ASN A 329 26.73 -10.57 29.94
CA ASN A 329 26.70 -10.99 31.34
C ASN A 329 25.41 -10.44 31.96
N VAL A 330 24.62 -11.34 32.54
CA VAL A 330 23.30 -11.09 33.12
C VAL A 330 23.30 -9.80 33.94
N ARG A 331 22.72 -8.73 33.38
CA ARG A 331 21.96 -7.68 34.09
C ARG A 331 21.11 -6.93 33.08
N SER A 332 19.80 -7.04 33.25
CA SER A 332 18.76 -6.56 32.35
C SER A 332 18.95 -5.12 31.90
N THR A 333 18.98 -4.89 30.58
CA THR A 333 18.55 -3.61 30.01
C THR A 333 17.55 -3.94 28.91
N ARG A 334 16.29 -3.53 29.12
CA ARG A 334 15.20 -3.76 28.16
C ARG A 334 15.55 -3.09 26.83
N ILE A 335 15.45 -3.82 25.72
CA ILE A 335 15.39 -3.24 24.38
C ILE A 335 14.15 -2.33 24.36
N LYS A 336 14.35 -1.01 24.24
CA LYS A 336 13.26 -0.02 24.13
C LYS A 336 12.70 -0.05 22.71
N SER A 337 11.38 0.07 22.57
CA SER A 337 10.74 0.19 21.25
C SER A 337 11.15 1.51 20.56
N ARG A 338 11.06 1.58 19.22
CA ARG A 338 11.38 2.80 18.45
C ARG A 338 10.61 4.03 18.97
N ASP A 339 9.32 3.85 19.27
CA ASP A 339 8.50 4.91 19.85
C ASP A 339 8.93 5.31 21.25
N ALA A 340 9.43 4.37 22.07
CA ALA A 340 9.99 4.69 23.39
C ALA A 340 11.28 5.53 23.27
N THR A 341 12.15 5.21 22.31
CA THR A 341 13.35 6.01 22.02
C THR A 341 12.98 7.42 21.54
N GLU A 342 12.06 7.52 20.57
CA GLU A 342 11.63 8.82 20.03
C GLU A 342 10.89 9.67 21.07
N LEU A 343 10.14 9.03 21.99
CA LEU A 343 9.53 9.69 23.13
C LEU A 343 10.57 10.24 24.10
N ASP A 344 11.61 9.47 24.42
CA ASP A 344 12.70 9.92 25.29
C ASP A 344 13.44 11.13 24.68
N GLU A 345 13.69 11.09 23.36
CA GLU A 345 14.26 12.21 22.61
C GLU A 345 13.36 13.46 22.69
N ARG A 346 12.06 13.33 22.43
CA ARG A 346 11.13 14.47 22.53
C ARG A 346 11.00 15.01 23.93
N LYS A 347 10.96 14.13 24.95
CA LYS A 347 11.00 14.52 26.35
C LYS A 347 12.22 15.37 26.66
N SER A 348 13.39 15.02 26.13
CA SER A 348 14.62 15.78 26.32
C SER A 348 14.66 17.10 25.53
N SER A 349 13.96 17.18 24.40
CA SER A 349 13.92 18.38 23.54
C SER A 349 13.07 19.53 24.10
N GLY A 350 12.15 19.23 25.03
CA GLY A 350 11.24 20.24 25.61
C GLY A 350 10.14 20.75 24.68
N LEU A 351 9.95 20.12 23.51
CA LEU A 351 8.87 20.44 22.59
C LEU A 351 7.54 19.89 23.10
N GLY A 352 6.58 20.78 23.37
CA GLY A 352 5.30 20.42 23.97
C GLY A 352 5.39 20.15 25.48
N ARG A 353 4.29 19.69 26.06
CA ARG A 353 4.20 19.37 27.49
C ARG A 353 4.16 17.87 27.70
N PHE A 354 5.11 17.36 28.47
CA PHE A 354 5.19 15.96 28.82
C PHE A 354 4.65 15.72 30.25
N VAL A 355 3.88 14.65 30.40
CA VAL A 355 3.31 14.20 31.67
C VAL A 355 3.51 12.70 31.77
N ASP A 356 4.12 12.21 32.84
CA ASP A 356 4.35 10.77 33.04
C ASP A 356 3.28 10.12 33.91
N SER A 357 3.39 8.81 34.08
CA SER A 357 2.52 8.00 34.91
C SER A 357 2.43 8.45 36.37
N THR A 358 3.42 9.19 36.91
CA THR A 358 3.38 9.65 38.30
C THR A 358 2.33 10.74 38.53
N HIS A 359 1.98 11.50 37.48
CA HIS A 359 0.87 12.45 37.52
C HIS A 359 -0.47 11.72 37.60
N PHE A 360 -0.68 10.76 36.70
CA PHE A 360 -1.92 9.98 36.64
C PHE A 360 -2.17 9.17 37.91
N ALA A 361 -1.11 8.68 38.56
CA ALA A 361 -1.20 7.92 39.81
C ALA A 361 -1.82 8.71 40.99
N LYS A 362 -1.84 10.05 40.93
CA LYS A 362 -2.38 10.93 42.00
C LYS A 362 -3.90 11.08 42.00
N TYR A 363 -4.58 10.56 40.99
CA TYR A 363 -6.02 10.75 40.78
C TYR A 363 -6.74 9.42 40.67
N ASP A 364 -8.05 9.42 40.89
CA ASP A 364 -8.85 8.19 40.81
C ASP A 364 -9.22 7.83 39.36
N ARG A 365 -9.33 8.83 38.48
CA ARG A 365 -9.75 8.66 37.08
C ARG A 365 -8.87 9.45 36.12
N THR A 366 -8.68 8.90 34.93
CA THR A 366 -7.93 9.53 33.83
C THR A 366 -8.44 10.92 33.49
N ARG A 367 -9.77 11.11 33.40
CA ARG A 367 -10.38 12.42 33.13
C ARG A 367 -9.98 13.49 34.15
N GLN A 368 -9.99 13.16 35.44
CA GLN A 368 -9.62 14.08 36.52
C GLN A 368 -8.15 14.49 36.41
N ALA A 369 -7.27 13.54 36.06
CA ALA A 369 -5.87 13.83 35.81
C ALA A 369 -5.67 14.78 34.62
N LEU A 370 -6.50 14.66 33.58
CA LEU A 370 -6.44 15.51 32.38
C LEU A 370 -7.01 16.92 32.59
N ASP A 371 -8.08 17.07 33.36
CA ASP A 371 -8.73 18.38 33.61
C ASP A 371 -7.80 19.39 34.29
N LEU A 372 -6.76 18.91 34.98
CA LEU A 372 -5.78 19.73 35.68
C LEU A 372 -4.53 20.04 34.85
N LEU A 373 -4.50 19.64 33.57
CA LEU A 373 -3.37 19.91 32.68
C LEU A 373 -3.59 21.19 31.87
N PRO A 374 -2.75 22.23 32.04
CA PRO A 374 -2.75 23.39 31.16
C PRO A 374 -2.64 23.02 29.68
N GLY A 375 -3.45 23.67 28.84
CA GLY A 375 -3.44 23.50 27.38
C GLY A 375 -4.58 22.64 26.84
N ILE A 376 -5.22 21.84 27.69
CA ILE A 376 -6.39 21.03 27.35
C ILE A 376 -7.48 21.15 28.41
N ARG A 377 -8.71 20.78 28.03
CA ARG A 377 -9.83 20.56 28.95
C ARG A 377 -10.66 19.37 28.48
N THR A 378 -11.23 18.62 29.41
CA THR A 378 -12.20 17.60 29.02
C THR A 378 -13.62 18.17 29.05
N GLN A 379 -14.49 17.66 28.17
CA GLN A 379 -15.92 17.94 28.20
C GLN A 379 -16.67 16.62 28.23
N VAL A 380 -17.44 16.44 29.30
CA VAL A 380 -18.17 15.20 29.58
C VAL A 380 -19.27 14.96 28.53
N GLY A 381 -19.41 13.71 28.12
CA GLY A 381 -20.47 13.22 27.25
C GLY A 381 -21.73 12.82 28.01
N ARG A 382 -22.42 11.77 27.54
CA ARG A 382 -23.66 11.27 28.17
C ARG A 382 -23.41 10.53 29.48
N SER A 383 -22.22 9.96 29.65
CA SER A 383 -21.84 9.21 30.86
C SER A 383 -20.63 9.86 31.54
N PRO A 384 -20.47 9.74 32.87
CA PRO A 384 -19.35 10.37 33.61
C PRO A 384 -17.94 9.92 33.20
N GLY A 385 -17.83 8.77 32.54
CA GLY A 385 -16.60 8.23 31.97
C GLY A 385 -16.33 8.67 30.54
N ASP A 386 -17.35 9.15 29.82
CA ASP A 386 -17.24 9.60 28.44
C ASP A 386 -16.82 11.08 28.44
N PHE A 387 -15.83 11.42 27.62
CA PHE A 387 -15.43 12.81 27.43
C PHE A 387 -14.71 13.01 26.11
N ILE A 388 -14.82 14.21 25.56
CA ILE A 388 -13.95 14.71 24.49
C ILE A 388 -12.87 15.61 25.09
N ILE A 389 -11.76 15.79 24.38
CA ILE A 389 -10.68 16.69 24.79
C ILE A 389 -10.66 17.91 23.87
N ARG A 390 -10.61 19.09 24.46
CA ARG A 390 -10.57 20.37 23.75
C ARG A 390 -9.30 21.14 24.07
N GLY A 391 -8.79 21.84 23.08
CA GLY A 391 -7.66 22.74 23.22
C GLY A 391 -8.07 24.15 23.66
N ARG A 392 -7.10 25.07 23.60
CA ARG A 392 -7.37 26.51 23.78
C ARG A 392 -8.32 27.01 22.68
N GLY A 393 -9.23 27.92 23.03
CA GLY A 393 -10.23 28.42 22.08
C GLY A 393 -11.38 27.45 21.78
N ASP A 394 -11.61 26.45 22.64
CA ASP A 394 -12.76 25.50 22.56
C ASP A 394 -12.77 24.59 21.31
N CYS A 395 -11.65 24.50 20.61
CA CYS A 395 -11.51 23.63 19.45
C CYS A 395 -11.27 22.17 19.85
N LEU A 396 -11.57 21.24 18.94
CA LEU A 396 -11.44 19.81 19.18
C LEU A 396 -9.99 19.35 19.01
N ALA A 397 -9.40 18.72 20.03
CA ALA A 397 -8.02 18.23 19.95
C ALA A 397 -7.91 17.03 18.98
N SER A 398 -6.78 16.92 18.28
CA SER A 398 -6.37 15.69 17.59
C SER A 398 -5.82 14.71 18.62
N LEU A 399 -6.38 13.50 18.67
CA LEU A 399 -5.95 12.47 19.62
C LEU A 399 -5.11 11.40 18.93
N TRP A 400 -4.07 10.97 19.62
CA TRP A 400 -3.22 9.86 19.23
C TRP A 400 -2.98 8.99 20.45
N VAL A 401 -3.05 7.67 20.28
CA VAL A 401 -2.66 6.72 21.33
C VAL A 401 -1.71 5.70 20.71
N ASN A 402 -0.52 5.55 21.29
CA ASN A 402 0.54 4.69 20.76
C ASN A 402 0.81 4.90 19.26
N ALA A 403 0.88 6.17 18.86
CA ALA A 403 1.04 6.60 17.47
C ALA A 403 -0.11 6.30 16.50
N VAL A 404 -1.23 5.75 16.98
CA VAL A 404 -2.43 5.52 16.18
C VAL A 404 -3.40 6.68 16.39
N ARG A 405 -3.95 7.21 15.29
CA ARG A 405 -4.89 8.31 15.36
C ARG A 405 -6.23 7.84 15.94
N GLU A 406 -6.70 8.55 16.95
CA GLU A 406 -7.94 8.24 17.66
C GLU A 406 -9.00 9.30 17.34
N PRO A 407 -10.25 8.90 16.98
CA PRO A 407 -11.35 9.84 16.87
C PRO A 407 -11.64 10.52 18.21
N ASN A 408 -11.79 11.85 18.21
CA ASN A 408 -12.16 12.59 19.42
C ASN A 408 -13.69 12.60 19.61
N THR A 409 -14.25 11.43 19.90
CA THR A 409 -15.65 11.23 20.29
C THR A 409 -15.74 11.02 21.80
N PRO A 410 -16.93 11.18 22.44
CA PRO A 410 -17.04 11.00 23.89
C PRO A 410 -16.55 9.64 24.41
N ASP A 411 -16.61 8.61 23.57
CA ASP A 411 -16.25 7.23 23.92
C ASP A 411 -14.85 6.82 23.41
N ASN A 412 -13.99 7.80 23.14
CA ASN A 412 -12.62 7.59 22.65
C ASN A 412 -11.79 6.68 23.58
N MET A 413 -10.71 6.14 23.04
CA MET A 413 -9.83 5.21 23.76
C MET A 413 -9.19 5.81 25.02
N ILE A 414 -8.90 7.12 25.05
CA ILE A 414 -8.36 7.79 26.26
C ILE A 414 -9.39 7.76 27.40
N ALA A 415 -10.68 7.88 27.08
CA ALA A 415 -11.77 7.77 28.04
C ALA A 415 -11.92 6.37 28.64
N ARG A 416 -11.54 5.33 27.88
CA ARG A 416 -11.60 3.92 28.30
C ARG A 416 -10.33 3.42 28.98
N LEU A 417 -9.25 4.20 28.95
CA LEU A 417 -7.96 3.81 29.52
C LEU A 417 -7.93 3.99 31.06
N PRO A 418 -7.69 2.92 31.84
CA PRO A 418 -7.38 3.02 33.25
C PRO A 418 -6.05 3.78 33.42
N LYS A 419 -6.02 4.66 34.43
CA LYS A 419 -4.87 5.52 34.73
C LYS A 419 -3.55 4.73 34.89
N ASP A 420 -3.64 3.49 35.38
CA ASP A 420 -2.49 2.67 35.72
C ASP A 420 -1.79 2.09 34.48
N GLU A 421 -2.44 2.16 33.31
CA GLU A 421 -1.85 1.71 32.04
C GLU A 421 -1.20 2.85 31.25
N ILE A 422 -1.42 4.10 31.66
CA ILE A 422 -0.81 5.25 31.02
C ILE A 422 0.65 5.34 31.47
N ALA A 423 1.56 5.36 30.50
CA ALA A 423 2.98 5.59 30.75
C ALA A 423 3.32 7.07 30.62
N ALA A 424 2.81 7.71 29.58
CA ALA A 424 3.06 9.12 29.32
C ALA A 424 1.94 9.77 28.50
N LEU A 425 1.89 11.09 28.55
CA LEU A 425 1.05 11.96 27.73
C LEU A 425 1.89 13.14 27.24
N GLU A 426 1.83 13.42 25.95
CA GLU A 426 2.38 14.61 25.31
C GLU A 426 1.22 15.52 24.88
N ILE A 427 1.32 16.81 25.18
CA ILE A 427 0.35 17.83 24.78
C ILE A 427 1.07 18.91 23.98
N PHE A 428 0.62 19.13 22.76
CA PHE A 428 1.06 20.24 21.91
C PHE A 428 -0.10 21.23 21.75
N ASN A 429 0.15 22.52 21.96
CA ASN A 429 -0.89 23.55 21.96
C ASN A 429 -1.34 23.96 20.55
N ASN A 430 -0.68 23.46 19.51
CA ASN A 430 -1.02 23.56 18.10
C ASN A 430 -0.28 22.47 17.30
N GLU A 431 -0.76 22.21 16.09
CA GLU A 431 -0.17 21.18 15.22
C GLU A 431 1.25 21.49 14.78
N MET A 432 1.60 22.78 14.59
CA MET A 432 2.95 23.18 14.17
C MET A 432 4.02 22.82 15.22
N GLN A 433 3.62 22.69 16.49
CA GLN A 433 4.49 22.24 17.57
C GLN A 433 4.59 20.71 17.66
N ALA A 434 3.62 19.98 17.11
CA ALA A 434 3.64 18.53 17.11
C ALA A 434 4.60 18.00 16.02
N PRO A 435 5.28 16.88 16.26
CA PRO A 435 6.03 16.17 15.22
C PRO A 435 5.17 15.92 13.97
N ALA A 436 5.78 15.97 12.78
CA ALA A 436 5.06 15.85 11.50
C ALA A 436 4.14 14.62 11.42
N ARG A 437 4.54 13.50 12.02
CA ARG A 437 3.74 12.25 12.12
C ARG A 437 2.43 12.38 12.89
N PHE A 438 2.25 13.42 13.69
CA PHE A 438 1.05 13.67 14.50
C PHE A 438 0.22 14.88 14.05
N GLN A 439 0.63 15.52 12.95
CA GLN A 439 -0.09 16.65 12.35
C GLN A 439 -1.27 16.12 11.51
N THR A 440 -2.46 16.70 11.66
CA THR A 440 -3.65 16.36 10.87
C THR A 440 -4.09 17.55 10.03
N ALA A 441 -4.04 17.43 8.70
CA ALA A 441 -4.50 18.49 7.80
C ALA A 441 -5.88 19.05 8.20
N GLY A 442 -5.92 20.35 8.51
CA GLY A 442 -7.15 21.09 8.82
C GLY A 442 -7.50 21.24 10.31
N ASN A 443 -6.74 20.69 11.27
CA ASN A 443 -7.01 20.87 12.70
C ASN A 443 -5.98 21.77 13.39
N GLN A 444 -6.18 23.08 13.44
CA GLN A 444 -5.22 24.02 14.05
C GLN A 444 -5.24 24.07 15.60
N CYS A 445 -5.82 23.06 16.26
CA CYS A 445 -6.17 23.12 17.67
C CYS A 445 -5.05 22.66 18.62
N ALA A 446 -5.18 21.49 19.24
CA ALA A 446 -4.20 20.88 20.14
C ALA A 446 -3.97 19.44 19.70
N VAL A 447 -2.77 18.93 19.90
CA VAL A 447 -2.43 17.52 19.64
C VAL A 447 -2.13 16.85 20.96
N VAL A 448 -2.85 15.77 21.26
CA VAL A 448 -2.68 14.99 22.48
C VAL A 448 -2.24 13.59 22.09
N VAL A 449 -1.04 13.20 22.53
CA VAL A 449 -0.45 11.89 22.26
C VAL A 449 -0.30 11.13 23.56
N LEU A 450 -0.98 10.00 23.69
CA LEU A 450 -0.92 9.16 24.87
C LEU A 450 -0.11 7.89 24.58
N TRP A 451 0.74 7.51 25.52
CA TRP A 451 1.55 6.30 25.45
C TRP A 451 1.19 5.34 26.58
N THR A 452 0.92 4.08 26.25
CA THR A 452 0.63 3.05 27.26
C THR A 452 1.90 2.36 27.74
N LYS A 453 1.88 1.88 28.98
CA LYS A 453 2.96 1.07 29.56
C LYS A 453 3.22 -0.18 28.74
N GLN A 454 2.18 -0.80 28.21
CA GLN A 454 2.32 -1.96 27.33
C GLN A 454 3.11 -1.60 26.06
N HIS A 455 2.80 -0.49 25.41
CA HIS A 455 3.47 -0.11 24.15
C HIS A 455 4.92 0.29 24.32
N ILE A 456 5.23 1.06 25.36
CA ILE A 456 6.60 1.48 25.65
C ILE A 456 7.46 0.29 26.12
N ASN A 457 6.85 -0.69 26.82
CA ASN A 457 7.56 -1.88 27.32
C ASN A 457 7.41 -3.12 26.43
N ALA A 458 6.70 -3.04 25.30
CA ALA A 458 6.51 -4.17 24.41
C ALA A 458 7.87 -4.60 23.85
N LYS A 459 8.23 -5.86 24.14
CA LYS A 459 9.30 -6.52 23.40
C LYS A 459 8.78 -6.70 21.97
N ARG A 460 9.41 -6.03 21.01
CA ARG A 460 9.28 -6.47 19.62
C ARG A 460 10.07 -7.75 19.42
#